data_AF-A0A3N9V0F7-F1
#
_entry.id   AF-A0A3N9V0F7-F1
#
_cell.length_a   1.000
_cell.length_b   1.000
_cell.length_c   1.000
_cell.angle_alpha   90.00
_cell.angle_beta   90.00
_cell.angle_gamma   90.00
#
_symmetry.space_group_name_H-M   'P 1'
#
loop_
_entity.id
_entity.type
_entity.pdbx_description
1 polymer ?
#
loop_
_entity_poly.entity_id
_entity_poly.type
_entity_poly.pdbx_seq_one_letter_code
_entity_poly.pdbx_strand_id
1 'polypeptide(L)'
;FDLTRRAFDAVRSEYNAILNRIRYAPILYVDETSIHVQGEKYWIWIFATQSEIFFVIRKSRGMKVLTEVLTRKFKGIIVCDGWKPYAKFTNRLQRCWAHLLRESKDLAEKFEEAIPLHEALKALYESLTNALESDPPPEMRMNLWNLARVELTQWIMKEYPLEKIQKFIGKISNGFNYWFTFIINPSVEPTNNRAERALRPQVVLRKIFGTLRNEKGTSIHERIMTMLATWGQNGLDCLQMLTAKLTS
;
A
#
# COMPACT_ATOMS: atom_id res chain seq x y z
N PHE A 1 -19.22 -17.83 -27.82
CA PHE A 1 -19.80 -16.77 -26.97
C PHE A 1 -18.78 -16.42 -25.90
N ASP A 2 -18.15 -15.25 -25.97
CA ASP A 2 -17.07 -14.86 -25.04
C ASP A 2 -17.66 -14.04 -23.88
N LEU A 3 -18.25 -14.73 -22.90
CA LEU A 3 -18.94 -14.11 -21.75
C LEU A 3 -18.03 -13.18 -20.95
N THR A 4 -16.77 -13.55 -20.79
CA THR A 4 -15.79 -12.74 -20.05
C THR A 4 -15.42 -11.46 -20.80
N ARG A 5 -15.38 -11.49 -22.14
CA ARG A 5 -15.21 -10.29 -22.95
C ARG A 5 -16.41 -9.35 -22.86
N ARG A 6 -17.65 -9.87 -22.90
CA ARG A 6 -18.85 -9.03 -22.72
C ARG A 6 -18.85 -8.33 -21.36
N ALA A 7 -18.56 -9.07 -20.29
CA ALA A 7 -18.42 -8.50 -18.96
C ALA A 7 -17.31 -7.44 -18.90
N PHE A 8 -16.15 -7.73 -19.49
CA PHE A 8 -15.02 -6.80 -19.58
C PHE A 8 -15.38 -5.50 -20.30
N ASP A 9 -16.12 -5.57 -21.39
CA ASP A 9 -16.53 -4.40 -22.16
C ASP A 9 -17.60 -3.59 -21.42
N ALA A 10 -18.58 -4.26 -20.80
CA ALA A 10 -19.66 -3.64 -20.04
C ALA A 10 -19.17 -2.76 -18.88
N VAL A 11 -18.11 -3.18 -18.19
CA VAL A 11 -17.59 -2.43 -17.02
C VAL A 11 -16.49 -1.41 -17.36
N ARG A 12 -16.19 -1.21 -18.66
CA ARG A 12 -15.06 -0.36 -19.10
C ARG A 12 -15.19 1.09 -18.64
N SER A 13 -16.38 1.66 -18.72
CA SER A 13 -16.63 3.05 -18.34
C SER A 13 -16.38 3.28 -16.85
N GLU A 14 -16.87 2.37 -16.00
CA GLU A 14 -16.68 2.46 -14.56
C GLU A 14 -15.22 2.22 -14.15
N TYR A 15 -14.54 1.25 -14.77
CA TYR A 15 -13.10 1.06 -14.58
C TYR A 15 -12.28 2.33 -14.87
N ASN A 16 -12.60 3.04 -15.96
CA ASN A 16 -11.94 4.30 -16.29
C ASN A 16 -12.30 5.41 -15.29
N ALA A 17 -13.54 5.43 -14.80
CA ALA A 17 -13.96 6.36 -13.76
C ALA A 17 -13.21 6.11 -12.43
N ILE A 18 -13.03 4.84 -12.04
CA ILE A 18 -12.22 4.43 -10.89
C ILE A 18 -10.79 4.93 -11.07
N LEU A 19 -10.15 4.66 -12.21
CA LEU A 19 -8.79 5.14 -12.49
C LEU A 19 -8.67 6.66 -12.34
N ASN A 20 -9.65 7.41 -12.83
CA ASN A 20 -9.67 8.86 -12.66
C ASN A 20 -9.79 9.24 -11.18
N ARG A 21 -10.69 8.61 -10.40
CA ARG A 21 -10.78 8.87 -8.94
C ARG A 21 -9.47 8.55 -8.22
N ILE A 22 -8.79 7.45 -8.58
CA ILE A 22 -7.47 7.08 -8.04
C ILE A 22 -6.42 8.18 -8.31
N ARG A 23 -6.40 8.76 -9.51
CA ARG A 23 -5.44 9.81 -9.90
C ARG A 23 -5.59 11.13 -9.12
N TYR A 24 -6.77 11.36 -8.55
CA TYR A 24 -7.07 12.56 -7.77
C TYR A 24 -7.29 12.27 -6.29
N ALA A 25 -7.06 11.02 -5.85
CA ALA A 25 -7.26 10.64 -4.46
C ALA A 25 -6.30 11.42 -3.54
N PRO A 26 -6.80 12.03 -2.45
CA PRO A 26 -5.95 12.74 -1.50
C PRO A 26 -5.03 11.78 -0.72
N ILE A 27 -5.49 10.55 -0.48
CA ILE A 27 -4.76 9.49 0.21
C ILE A 27 -4.93 8.21 -0.59
N LEU A 28 -3.83 7.54 -0.85
CA LEU A 28 -3.79 6.34 -1.68
C LEU A 28 -2.91 5.27 -1.04
N TYR A 29 -3.46 4.08 -0.88
CA TYR A 29 -2.77 2.93 -0.33
C TYR A 29 -2.28 2.08 -1.49
N VAL A 30 -0.98 1.83 -1.55
CA VAL A 30 -0.36 1.15 -2.70
C VAL A 30 0.48 -0.03 -2.21
N ASP A 31 0.32 -1.17 -2.88
CA ASP A 31 1.09 -2.37 -2.63
C ASP A 31 1.21 -3.20 -3.92
N GLU A 32 2.06 -4.21 -3.91
CA GLU A 32 2.28 -5.07 -5.05
C GLU A 32 2.74 -6.49 -4.71
N THR A 33 2.30 -7.46 -5.49
CA THR A 33 2.73 -8.86 -5.36
C THR A 33 3.02 -9.48 -6.72
N SER A 34 3.90 -10.48 -6.77
CA SER A 34 4.28 -11.12 -8.03
C SER A 34 3.18 -12.02 -8.59
N ILE A 35 3.09 -12.14 -9.90
CA ILE A 35 2.23 -13.11 -10.60
C ILE A 35 2.97 -13.62 -11.83
N HIS A 36 2.65 -14.83 -12.29
CA HIS A 36 3.15 -15.31 -13.58
C HIS A 36 2.13 -15.01 -14.68
N VAL A 37 2.61 -14.47 -15.80
CA VAL A 37 1.86 -14.31 -17.04
C VAL A 37 2.68 -14.98 -18.14
N GLN A 38 2.12 -16.01 -18.78
CA GLN A 38 2.81 -16.83 -19.78
C GLN A 38 4.18 -17.37 -19.30
N GLY A 39 4.28 -17.69 -18.01
CA GLY A 39 5.52 -18.21 -17.40
C GLY A 39 6.53 -17.12 -17.02
N GLU A 40 6.29 -15.86 -17.37
CA GLU A 40 7.15 -14.74 -16.99
C GLU A 40 6.64 -14.04 -15.73
N LYS A 41 7.58 -13.47 -14.95
CA LYS A 41 7.26 -12.73 -13.72
C LYS A 41 6.71 -11.33 -14.03
N TYR A 42 5.50 -11.09 -13.56
CA TYR A 42 4.81 -9.81 -13.54
C TYR A 42 4.50 -9.41 -12.09
N TRP A 43 3.94 -8.21 -11.92
CA TRP A 43 3.51 -7.65 -10.66
C TRP A 43 2.05 -7.21 -10.76
N ILE A 44 1.22 -7.71 -9.85
CA ILE A 44 -0.10 -7.14 -9.59
C ILE A 44 0.12 -5.97 -8.65
N TRP A 45 -0.23 -4.79 -9.12
CA TRP A 45 -0.28 -3.58 -8.31
C TRP A 45 -1.70 -3.34 -7.86
N ILE A 46 -1.82 -2.86 -6.64
CA ILE A 46 -3.09 -2.41 -6.09
C ILE A 46 -2.99 -0.94 -5.66
N PHE A 47 -4.01 -0.17 -6.00
CA PHE A 47 -4.19 1.21 -5.59
C PHE A 47 -5.55 1.31 -4.92
N ALA A 48 -5.58 1.59 -3.62
CA ALA A 48 -6.80 1.56 -2.83
C ALA A 48 -7.05 2.89 -2.12
N THR A 49 -8.31 3.31 -2.08
CA THR A 49 -8.83 4.41 -1.26
C THR A 49 -9.92 3.87 -0.33
N GLN A 50 -10.62 4.74 0.38
CA GLN A 50 -11.76 4.32 1.20
C GLN A 50 -12.89 3.66 0.40
N SER A 51 -13.11 4.05 -0.87
CA SER A 51 -14.19 3.53 -1.72
C SER A 51 -13.71 2.78 -2.97
N GLU A 52 -12.48 2.99 -3.42
CA GLU A 52 -12.01 2.45 -4.70
C GLU A 52 -10.88 1.45 -4.51
N ILE A 53 -10.89 0.37 -5.30
CA ILE A 53 -9.75 -0.55 -5.45
C ILE A 53 -9.45 -0.70 -6.93
N PHE A 54 -8.22 -0.41 -7.33
CA PHE A 54 -7.78 -0.48 -8.71
C PHE A 54 -6.57 -1.39 -8.87
N PHE A 55 -6.64 -2.33 -9.82
CA PHE A 55 -5.57 -3.27 -10.12
C PHE A 55 -4.97 -3.02 -11.49
N VAL A 56 -3.64 -3.17 -11.60
CA VAL A 56 -2.94 -3.33 -12.87
C VAL A 56 -1.90 -4.43 -12.77
N ILE A 57 -1.66 -5.15 -13.85
CA ILE A 57 -0.66 -6.22 -13.94
C ILE A 57 0.40 -5.77 -14.95
N ARG A 58 1.63 -5.60 -14.48
CA ARG A 58 2.73 -5.08 -15.29
C ARG A 58 4.00 -5.90 -15.09
N LYS A 59 4.82 -6.03 -16.13
CA LYS A 59 6.15 -6.68 -16.03
C LYS A 59 7.06 -6.02 -15.00
N SER A 60 6.85 -4.73 -14.74
CA SER A 60 7.71 -3.97 -13.86
C SER A 60 7.08 -3.75 -12.50
N ARG A 61 7.93 -3.86 -11.49
CA ARG A 61 7.68 -3.28 -10.18
C ARG A 61 8.11 -1.80 -10.12
N GLY A 62 8.82 -1.24 -11.10
CA GLY A 62 9.43 0.09 -10.94
C GLY A 62 8.45 1.28 -10.94
N MET A 63 9.00 2.46 -10.63
CA MET A 63 8.33 3.77 -10.66
C MET A 63 7.58 4.08 -11.96
N LYS A 64 7.94 3.44 -13.07
CA LYS A 64 7.24 3.61 -14.35
C LYS A 64 5.76 3.23 -14.26
N VAL A 65 5.40 2.24 -13.43
CA VAL A 65 3.98 1.86 -13.22
C VAL A 65 3.24 2.94 -12.44
N LEU A 66 3.84 3.51 -11.40
CA LEU A 66 3.28 4.67 -10.69
C LEU A 66 3.06 5.85 -11.63
N THR A 67 4.02 6.11 -12.53
CA THR A 67 3.91 7.19 -13.51
C THR A 67 2.83 6.92 -14.55
N GLU A 68 2.66 5.67 -14.99
CA GLU A 68 1.58 5.25 -15.90
C GLU A 68 0.20 5.44 -15.27
N VAL A 69 0.02 4.94 -14.04
CA VAL A 69 -1.29 4.92 -13.36
C VAL A 69 -1.64 6.28 -12.79
N LEU A 70 -0.75 6.87 -11.98
CA LEU A 70 -1.04 8.09 -11.22
C LEU A 70 -0.69 9.37 -11.98
N THR A 71 0.14 9.28 -13.02
CA THR A 71 0.72 10.43 -13.74
C THR A 71 1.62 11.29 -12.85
N ARG A 72 2.42 12.19 -13.46
CA ARG A 72 3.22 13.17 -12.71
C ARG A 72 2.39 14.26 -12.02
N LYS A 73 1.08 14.30 -12.25
CA LYS A 73 0.16 15.27 -11.66
C LYS A 73 -0.39 14.84 -10.31
N PHE A 74 -0.19 13.58 -9.88
CA PHE A 74 -0.67 13.11 -8.59
C PHE A 74 -0.14 13.95 -7.43
N LYS A 75 -1.03 14.44 -6.57
CA LYS A 75 -0.70 15.30 -5.42
C LYS A 75 -1.07 14.66 -4.08
N GLY A 76 -1.68 13.49 -4.05
CA GLY A 76 -2.06 12.81 -2.82
C GLY A 76 -0.86 12.26 -2.03
N ILE A 77 -1.15 11.73 -0.86
CA ILE A 77 -0.22 11.01 0.01
C ILE A 77 -0.31 9.52 -0.32
N ILE A 78 0.84 8.86 -0.53
CA ILE A 78 0.89 7.40 -0.72
C ILE A 78 1.25 6.72 0.59
N VAL A 79 0.39 5.80 1.05
CA VAL A 79 0.67 4.87 2.14
C VAL A 79 1.24 3.58 1.54
N CYS A 80 2.43 3.14 1.99
CA CYS A 80 3.16 2.02 1.37
C CYS A 80 4.09 1.27 2.36
N ASP A 81 4.61 0.11 1.95
CA ASP A 81 5.54 -0.73 2.73
C ASP A 81 6.98 -0.16 2.86
N GLY A 82 7.28 0.95 2.18
CA GLY A 82 8.57 1.63 2.24
C GLY A 82 9.57 1.23 1.13
N TRP A 83 9.10 0.63 0.04
CA TRP A 83 9.96 0.29 -1.08
C TRP A 83 10.49 1.51 -1.87
N LYS A 84 11.72 1.42 -2.39
CA LYS A 84 12.50 2.58 -2.91
C LYS A 84 11.80 3.41 -4.01
N PRO A 85 11.09 2.81 -4.99
CA PRO A 85 10.47 3.56 -6.09
C PRO A 85 9.37 4.54 -5.68
N TYR A 86 8.72 4.34 -4.54
CA TYR A 86 7.73 5.29 -4.02
C TYR A 86 8.36 6.64 -3.71
N ALA A 87 9.51 6.65 -3.03
CA ALA A 87 10.25 7.87 -2.69
C ALA A 87 10.88 8.57 -3.91
N LYS A 88 11.06 7.85 -5.03
CA LYS A 88 11.46 8.45 -6.31
C LYS A 88 10.28 9.10 -7.04
N PHE A 89 9.06 8.66 -6.75
CA PHE A 89 7.84 9.16 -7.38
C PHE A 89 7.30 10.41 -6.70
N THR A 90 7.26 10.42 -5.36
CA THR A 90 6.75 11.54 -4.56
C THR A 90 7.44 11.62 -3.20
N ASN A 91 7.47 12.82 -2.61
CA ASN A 91 7.89 13.05 -1.23
C ASN A 91 6.70 13.04 -0.24
N ARG A 92 5.48 12.81 -0.72
CA ARG A 92 4.25 12.73 0.09
C ARG A 92 3.94 11.27 0.41
N LEU A 93 4.62 10.73 1.41
CA LEU A 93 4.53 9.31 1.77
C LEU A 93 4.19 9.11 3.24
N GLN A 94 3.48 8.03 3.52
CA GLN A 94 3.43 7.38 4.83
C GLN A 94 3.98 5.96 4.66
N ARG A 95 5.05 5.62 5.39
CA ARG A 95 5.55 4.25 5.44
C ARG A 95 4.81 3.44 6.49
N CYS A 96 4.56 2.18 6.20
CA CYS A 96 3.76 1.29 7.03
C CYS A 96 4.52 0.90 8.31
N TRP A 97 4.01 1.34 9.46
CA TRP A 97 4.53 0.94 10.78
C TRP A 97 4.43 -0.56 11.02
N ALA A 98 3.37 -1.22 10.56
CA ALA A 98 3.20 -2.67 10.73
C ALA A 98 4.30 -3.49 10.02
N HIS A 99 4.87 -3.00 8.92
CA HIS A 99 6.03 -3.63 8.28
C HIS A 99 7.32 -3.37 9.07
N LEU A 100 7.51 -2.15 9.56
CA LEU A 100 8.66 -1.78 10.39
C LEU A 100 8.72 -2.63 11.66
N LEU A 101 7.59 -2.73 12.37
CA LEU A 101 7.51 -3.46 13.63
C LEU A 101 7.72 -4.96 13.43
N ARG A 102 7.15 -5.56 12.37
CA ARG A 102 7.41 -6.98 12.03
C ARG A 102 8.89 -7.24 11.76
N GLU A 103 9.53 -6.41 10.96
CA GLU A 103 10.96 -6.58 10.65
C GLU A 103 11.85 -6.38 11.89
N SER A 104 11.53 -5.40 12.75
CA SER A 104 12.26 -5.22 14.03
C SER A 104 12.07 -6.41 14.97
N LYS A 105 10.86 -6.99 15.03
CA LYS A 105 10.56 -8.18 15.84
C LYS A 105 11.35 -9.38 15.34
N ASP A 106 11.34 -9.64 14.03
CA ASP A 106 12.10 -10.73 13.42
C ASP A 106 13.61 -10.62 13.67
N LEU A 107 14.14 -9.40 13.84
CA LEU A 107 15.52 -9.17 14.24
C LEU A 107 15.72 -9.42 15.73
N ALA A 108 14.84 -8.91 16.60
CA ALA A 108 14.91 -9.11 18.05
C ALA A 108 14.81 -10.59 18.45
N GLU A 109 14.04 -11.40 17.70
CA GLU A 109 13.96 -12.86 17.90
C GLU A 109 15.27 -13.59 17.56
N LYS A 110 16.18 -12.97 16.80
CA LYS A 110 17.42 -13.58 16.30
C LYS A 110 18.68 -12.96 16.88
N PHE A 111 18.60 -11.72 17.35
CA PHE A 111 19.75 -10.92 17.80
C PHE A 111 19.35 -10.11 19.02
N GLU A 112 19.98 -10.37 20.17
CA GLU A 112 19.70 -9.67 21.42
C GLU A 112 19.90 -8.15 21.30
N GLU A 113 20.88 -7.71 20.50
CA GLU A 113 21.15 -6.30 20.19
C GLU A 113 19.92 -5.56 19.62
N ALA A 114 19.03 -6.27 18.92
CA ALA A 114 17.82 -5.67 18.33
C ALA A 114 16.63 -5.58 19.31
N ILE A 115 16.69 -6.23 20.48
CA ILE A 115 15.59 -6.24 21.45
C ILE A 115 15.25 -4.82 21.92
N PRO A 116 16.20 -4.00 22.42
CA PRO A 116 15.88 -2.66 22.90
C PRO A 116 15.34 -1.75 21.79
N LEU A 117 15.86 -1.92 20.56
CA LEU A 117 15.37 -1.18 19.40
C LEU A 117 13.92 -1.54 19.07
N HIS A 118 13.58 -2.84 19.06
CA HIS A 118 12.22 -3.29 18.81
C HIS A 118 11.24 -2.77 19.87
N GLU A 119 11.60 -2.90 21.15
CA GLU A 119 10.78 -2.44 22.27
C GLU A 119 10.52 -0.93 22.19
N ALA A 120 11.55 -0.15 21.87
CA ALA A 120 11.39 1.29 21.72
C ALA A 120 10.54 1.67 20.50
N LEU A 121 10.72 1.02 19.36
CA LEU A 121 9.87 1.27 18.18
C LEU A 121 8.41 0.92 18.47
N LYS A 122 8.16 -0.17 19.20
CA LYS A 122 6.82 -0.59 19.61
C LYS A 122 6.21 0.42 20.58
N ALA A 123 6.94 0.81 21.63
CA ALA A 123 6.48 1.78 22.62
C ALA A 123 6.20 3.15 21.99
N LEU A 124 7.08 3.62 21.09
CA LEU A 124 6.87 4.85 20.33
C LEU A 124 5.59 4.77 19.49
N TYR A 125 5.38 3.66 18.77
CA TYR A 125 4.18 3.48 17.96
C TYR A 125 2.91 3.47 18.81
N GLU A 126 2.88 2.71 19.91
CA GLU A 126 1.74 2.61 20.82
C GLU A 126 1.42 3.95 21.48
N SER A 127 2.45 4.66 21.96
CA SER A 127 2.32 6.01 22.53
C SER A 127 1.69 6.98 21.54
N LEU A 128 2.16 6.98 20.29
CA LEU A 128 1.63 7.82 19.23
C LEU A 128 0.19 7.47 18.86
N THR A 129 -0.14 6.18 18.70
CA THR A 129 -1.51 5.79 18.35
C THR A 129 -2.47 6.17 19.47
N ASN A 130 -2.13 5.89 20.72
CA ASN A 130 -2.97 6.20 21.88
C ASN A 130 -3.19 7.71 22.02
N ALA A 131 -2.14 8.53 21.86
CA ALA A 131 -2.26 9.98 21.92
C ALA A 131 -3.20 10.53 20.82
N LEU A 132 -3.19 9.91 19.64
CA LEU A 132 -3.99 10.32 18.50
C LEU A 132 -5.46 9.84 18.54
N GLU A 133 -5.82 8.88 19.39
CA GLU A 133 -7.22 8.42 19.56
C GLU A 133 -8.16 9.55 19.99
N SER A 134 -7.64 10.50 20.77
CA SER A 134 -8.38 11.68 21.24
C SER A 134 -8.60 12.76 20.17
N ASP A 135 -8.11 12.54 18.95
CA ASP A 135 -8.04 13.53 17.87
C ASP A 135 -7.50 14.90 18.33
N PRO A 136 -6.24 14.95 18.82
CA PRO A 136 -5.71 16.15 19.44
C PRO A 136 -5.58 17.31 18.42
N PRO A 137 -5.60 18.56 18.90
CA PRO A 137 -5.51 19.74 18.03
C PRO A 137 -4.16 19.80 17.29
N PRO A 138 -4.08 20.58 16.19
CA PRO A 138 -2.90 20.64 15.33
C PRO A 138 -1.59 20.99 16.05
N GLU A 139 -1.63 21.88 17.05
CA GLU A 139 -0.45 22.25 17.84
C GLU A 139 0.12 21.07 18.62
N MET A 140 -0.76 20.30 19.28
CA MET A 140 -0.35 19.11 20.02
C MET A 140 0.17 18.02 19.08
N ARG A 141 -0.44 17.86 17.89
CA ARG A 141 0.07 16.96 16.84
C ARG A 141 1.48 17.35 16.37
N MET A 142 1.75 18.66 16.21
CA MET A 142 3.08 19.14 15.86
C MET A 142 4.12 18.82 16.94
N ASN A 143 3.75 18.99 18.22
CA ASN A 143 4.60 18.63 19.34
C ASN A 143 4.89 17.12 19.37
N LEU A 144 3.86 16.28 19.22
CA LEU A 144 4.01 14.81 19.12
C LEU A 144 4.94 14.43 17.97
N TRP A 145 4.77 15.06 16.80
CA TRP A 145 5.60 14.82 15.63
C TRP A 145 7.07 15.17 15.86
N ASN A 146 7.35 16.31 16.51
CA ASN A 146 8.71 16.71 16.85
C ASN A 146 9.35 15.74 17.84
N LEU A 147 8.64 15.38 18.92
CA LEU A 147 9.12 14.46 19.95
C LEU A 147 9.42 13.07 19.34
N ALA A 148 8.51 12.53 18.53
CA ALA A 148 8.69 11.25 17.87
C ALA A 148 9.91 11.21 16.95
N ARG A 149 10.19 12.32 16.25
CA ARG A 149 11.38 12.44 15.41
C ARG A 149 12.65 12.46 16.25
N VAL A 150 12.67 13.21 17.35
CA VAL A 150 13.83 13.25 18.27
C VAL A 150 14.12 11.86 18.83
N GLU A 151 13.09 11.17 19.34
CA GLU A 151 13.22 9.83 19.87
C GLU A 151 13.75 8.84 18.83
N LEU A 152 13.19 8.84 17.62
CA LEU A 152 13.65 7.96 16.55
C LEU A 152 15.08 8.29 16.11
N THR A 153 15.48 9.57 16.10
CA THR A 153 16.87 9.98 15.81
C THR A 153 17.85 9.40 16.82
N GLN A 154 17.52 9.39 18.11
CA GLN A 154 18.39 8.81 19.13
C GLN A 154 18.68 7.33 18.85
N TRP A 155 17.67 6.57 18.40
CA TRP A 155 17.88 5.16 18.02
C TRP A 155 18.66 5.00 16.71
N ILE A 156 18.46 5.88 15.73
CA ILE A 156 19.24 5.84 14.47
C ILE A 156 20.72 6.14 14.72
N MET A 157 21.05 7.01 15.66
CA MET A 157 22.42 7.46 15.93
C MET A 157 23.23 6.50 16.83
N LYS A 158 22.60 5.48 17.41
CA LYS A 158 23.33 4.45 18.18
C LYS A 158 24.25 3.64 17.26
N GLU A 159 25.32 3.14 17.84
CA GLU A 159 26.20 2.19 17.17
C GLU A 159 25.61 0.78 17.25
N TYR A 160 25.63 0.09 16.12
CA TYR A 160 25.13 -1.27 15.98
C TYR A 160 26.24 -2.14 15.38
N PRO A 161 26.87 -3.04 16.15
CA PRO A 161 27.91 -3.93 15.62
C PRO A 161 27.44 -4.85 14.49
N LEU A 162 26.19 -5.31 14.53
CA LEU A 162 25.69 -6.28 13.56
C LEU A 162 25.23 -5.64 12.24
N GLU A 163 25.83 -6.08 11.12
CA GLU A 163 25.52 -5.58 9.76
C GLU A 163 24.01 -5.68 9.42
N LYS A 164 23.33 -6.74 9.89
CA LYS A 164 21.87 -6.90 9.68
C LYS A 164 21.06 -5.78 10.34
N ILE A 165 21.47 -5.34 11.53
CA ILE A 165 20.81 -4.26 12.26
C ILE A 165 21.18 -2.91 11.64
N GLN A 166 22.45 -2.71 11.24
CA GLN A 166 22.87 -1.52 10.49
C GLN A 166 22.06 -1.33 9.20
N LYS A 167 21.79 -2.40 8.45
CA LYS A 167 20.92 -2.37 7.26
C LYS A 167 19.49 -1.93 7.60
N PHE A 168 18.95 -2.44 8.72
CA PHE A 168 17.62 -2.06 9.20
C PHE A 168 17.57 -0.58 9.63
N ILE A 169 18.54 -0.10 10.39
CA ILE A 169 18.70 1.32 10.75
C ILE A 169 18.84 2.19 9.50
N GLY A 170 19.62 1.74 8.51
CA GLY A 170 19.71 2.39 7.21
C GLY A 170 18.34 2.50 6.52
N LYS A 171 17.48 1.48 6.62
CA LYS A 171 16.10 1.53 6.09
C LYS A 171 15.24 2.55 6.84
N ILE A 172 15.35 2.60 8.17
CA ILE A 172 14.64 3.59 9.01
C ILE A 172 15.08 5.00 8.64
N SER A 173 16.39 5.25 8.60
CA SER A 173 16.98 6.54 8.26
C SER A 173 16.57 7.01 6.86
N ASN A 174 16.63 6.13 5.86
CA ASN A 174 16.15 6.42 4.50
C ASN A 174 14.64 6.74 4.44
N GLY A 175 13.87 6.34 5.44
CA GLY A 175 12.44 6.59 5.56
C GLY A 175 12.07 7.71 6.51
N PHE A 176 13.05 8.39 7.12
CA PHE A 176 12.83 9.23 8.30
C PHE A 176 11.71 10.27 8.12
N ASN A 177 11.65 10.90 6.96
CA ASN A 177 10.64 11.91 6.64
C ASN A 177 9.24 11.35 6.37
N TYR A 178 9.05 10.03 6.36
CA TYR A 178 7.84 9.35 5.91
C TYR A 178 7.19 8.46 6.97
N TRP A 179 7.77 8.33 8.17
CA TRP A 179 7.20 7.50 9.24
C TRP A 179 6.06 8.19 9.98
N PHE A 180 6.06 9.53 10.03
CA PHE A 180 5.19 10.29 10.92
C PHE A 180 4.15 11.17 10.21
N THR A 181 3.94 10.96 8.91
CA THR A 181 2.98 11.74 8.11
C THR A 181 1.56 11.65 8.65
N PHE A 182 1.19 10.50 9.23
CA PHE A 182 -0.10 10.24 9.89
C PHE A 182 -0.37 11.12 11.13
N ILE A 183 0.69 11.61 11.81
CA ILE A 183 0.52 12.49 12.97
C ILE A 183 -0.05 13.84 12.53
N ILE A 184 0.48 14.40 11.44
CA ILE A 184 0.11 15.73 10.93
C ILE A 184 -1.12 15.66 10.01
N ASN A 185 -1.43 14.48 9.45
CA ASN A 185 -2.58 14.27 8.57
C ASN A 185 -3.53 13.24 9.21
N PRO A 186 -4.59 13.68 9.94
CA PRO A 186 -5.48 12.79 10.69
C PRO A 186 -6.15 11.69 9.86
N SER A 187 -6.40 11.96 8.57
CA SER A 187 -7.04 11.00 7.66
C SER A 187 -6.08 9.93 7.12
N VAL A 188 -4.77 10.04 7.34
CA VAL A 188 -3.77 9.05 6.90
C VAL A 188 -3.61 7.99 7.98
N GLU A 189 -3.82 6.73 7.63
CA GLU A 189 -3.54 5.61 8.53
C GLU A 189 -2.02 5.36 8.63
N PRO A 190 -1.49 4.97 9.79
CA PRO A 190 -0.06 4.65 9.95
C PRO A 190 0.35 3.31 9.28
N THR A 191 -0.61 2.50 8.84
CA THR A 191 -0.39 1.18 8.27
C THR A 191 -0.99 1.06 6.87
N ASN A 192 -0.45 0.15 6.05
CA ASN A 192 -0.93 -0.12 4.69
C ASN A 192 -2.00 -1.23 4.64
N ASN A 193 -2.72 -1.45 5.75
CA ASN A 193 -3.66 -2.57 5.92
C ASN A 193 -4.75 -2.59 4.86
N ARG A 194 -5.10 -1.44 4.28
CA ARG A 194 -6.09 -1.32 3.22
C ARG A 194 -5.64 -2.00 1.93
N ALA A 195 -4.45 -1.66 1.43
CA ALA A 195 -3.88 -2.30 0.26
C ALA A 195 -3.64 -3.80 0.52
N GLU A 196 -3.08 -4.15 1.68
CA GLU A 196 -2.83 -5.54 2.06
C GLU A 196 -4.12 -6.38 2.06
N ARG A 197 -5.20 -5.88 2.67
CA ARG A 197 -6.51 -6.58 2.68
C ARG A 197 -7.06 -6.77 1.28
N ALA A 198 -7.02 -5.74 0.46
CA ALA A 198 -7.55 -5.78 -0.90
C ALA A 198 -6.68 -6.64 -1.85
N LEU A 199 -5.41 -6.90 -1.51
CA LEU A 199 -4.53 -7.80 -2.23
C LEU A 199 -4.76 -9.29 -1.89
N ARG A 200 -5.28 -9.62 -0.69
CA ARG A 200 -5.47 -11.02 -0.25
C ARG A 200 -6.26 -11.89 -1.23
N PRO A 201 -7.41 -11.45 -1.79
CA PRO A 201 -8.13 -12.24 -2.80
C PRO A 201 -7.26 -12.58 -4.02
N GLN A 202 -6.43 -11.63 -4.48
CA GLN A 202 -5.51 -11.86 -5.60
C GLN A 202 -4.46 -12.92 -5.27
N VAL A 203 -3.93 -12.89 -4.05
CA VAL A 203 -2.96 -13.88 -3.57
C VAL A 203 -3.57 -15.28 -3.53
N VAL A 204 -4.83 -15.40 -3.10
CA VAL A 204 -5.56 -16.68 -3.08
C VAL A 204 -5.84 -17.16 -4.50
N LEU A 205 -6.42 -16.31 -5.37
CA LEU A 205 -6.73 -16.68 -6.74
C LEU A 205 -5.46 -17.12 -7.50
N ARG A 206 -4.34 -16.42 -7.30
CA ARG A 206 -3.03 -16.80 -7.87
C ARG A 206 -2.62 -18.23 -7.49
N LYS A 207 -2.90 -18.68 -6.27
CA LYS A 207 -2.61 -20.07 -5.84
C LYS A 207 -3.52 -21.09 -6.54
N ILE A 208 -4.72 -20.69 -6.96
CA ILE A 208 -5.69 -21.55 -7.64
C ILE A 208 -5.35 -21.69 -9.13
N PHE A 209 -5.17 -20.58 -9.86
CA PHE A 209 -4.95 -20.62 -11.30
C PHE A 209 -3.47 -20.71 -11.71
N GLY A 210 -2.54 -20.38 -10.81
CA GLY A 210 -1.08 -20.46 -11.01
C GLY A 210 -0.49 -19.40 -11.94
N THR A 211 -1.07 -19.19 -13.13
CA THR A 211 -0.59 -18.26 -14.16
C THR A 211 -1.73 -17.69 -15.02
N LEU A 212 -1.55 -16.48 -15.53
CA LEU A 212 -2.40 -15.92 -16.59
C LEU A 212 -1.82 -16.27 -17.96
N ARG A 213 -2.65 -16.77 -18.88
CA ARG A 213 -2.17 -17.43 -20.11
C ARG A 213 -1.96 -16.50 -21.31
N ASN A 214 -2.39 -15.24 -21.25
CA ASN A 214 -2.19 -14.24 -22.30
C ASN A 214 -2.55 -12.82 -21.83
N GLU A 215 -2.20 -11.83 -22.66
CA GLU A 215 -2.46 -10.40 -22.40
C GLU A 215 -3.95 -10.08 -22.32
N LYS A 216 -4.78 -10.75 -23.14
CA LYS A 216 -6.24 -10.60 -23.11
C LYS A 216 -6.81 -11.01 -21.76
N GLY A 217 -6.43 -12.20 -21.26
CA GLY A 217 -6.83 -12.71 -19.94
C GLY A 217 -6.32 -11.82 -18.81
N THR A 218 -5.12 -11.27 -18.96
CA THR A 218 -4.55 -10.29 -18.01
C THR A 218 -5.41 -9.03 -17.93
N SER A 219 -5.78 -8.46 -19.08
CA SER A 219 -6.62 -7.26 -19.14
C SER A 219 -8.02 -7.52 -18.56
N ILE A 220 -8.61 -8.67 -18.87
CA ILE A 220 -9.90 -9.08 -18.31
C ILE A 220 -9.80 -9.18 -16.79
N HIS A 221 -8.75 -9.85 -16.29
CA HIS A 221 -8.52 -10.02 -14.85
C HIS A 221 -8.36 -8.67 -14.14
N GLU A 222 -7.51 -7.77 -14.65
CA GLU A 222 -7.33 -6.42 -14.12
C GLU A 222 -8.65 -5.69 -13.92
N ARG A 223 -9.47 -5.67 -14.99
CA ARG A 223 -10.70 -4.89 -15.00
C ARG A 223 -11.78 -5.53 -14.14
N ILE A 224 -12.06 -6.82 -14.31
CA ILE A 224 -13.10 -7.51 -13.56
C ILE A 224 -12.77 -7.51 -12.07
N MET A 225 -11.52 -7.78 -11.69
CA MET A 225 -11.14 -7.76 -10.27
C MET A 225 -11.19 -6.36 -9.66
N THR A 226 -10.89 -5.31 -10.43
CA THR A 226 -11.07 -3.91 -10.00
C THR A 226 -12.53 -3.64 -9.64
N MET A 227 -13.46 -4.09 -10.50
CA MET A 227 -14.89 -3.91 -10.25
C MET A 227 -15.37 -4.70 -9.03
N LEU A 228 -15.09 -6.00 -8.99
CA LEU A 228 -15.55 -6.87 -7.90
C LEU A 228 -15.00 -6.40 -6.54
N ALA A 229 -13.73 -6.00 -6.49
CA ALA A 229 -13.12 -5.51 -5.26
C ALA A 229 -13.73 -4.16 -4.85
N THR A 230 -13.92 -3.23 -5.79
CA THR A 230 -14.55 -1.94 -5.51
C THR A 230 -15.99 -2.10 -5.03
N TRP A 231 -16.82 -2.91 -5.71
CA TRP A 231 -18.20 -3.17 -5.28
C TRP A 231 -18.25 -3.84 -3.91
N GLY A 232 -17.44 -4.87 -3.68
CA GLY A 232 -17.35 -5.52 -2.37
C GLY A 232 -16.89 -4.58 -1.26
N GLN A 233 -15.95 -3.67 -1.54
CA GLN A 233 -15.50 -2.67 -0.56
C GLN A 233 -16.63 -1.70 -0.17
N ASN A 234 -17.56 -1.41 -1.09
CA ASN A 234 -18.72 -0.55 -0.82
C ASN A 234 -19.95 -1.35 -0.35
N GLY A 235 -19.81 -2.65 -0.02
CA GLY A 235 -20.92 -3.49 0.45
C GLY A 235 -21.96 -3.81 -0.62
N LEU A 236 -21.62 -3.68 -1.90
CA LEU A 236 -22.53 -3.96 -3.01
C LEU A 236 -22.48 -5.44 -3.40
N ASP A 237 -23.63 -5.99 -3.79
CA ASP A 237 -23.71 -7.35 -4.34
C ASP A 237 -23.08 -7.40 -5.74
N CYS A 238 -21.98 -8.14 -5.85
CA CYS A 238 -21.20 -8.19 -7.09
C CYS A 238 -21.96 -8.81 -8.26
N LEU A 239 -22.86 -9.77 -8.01
CA LEU A 239 -23.63 -10.44 -9.06
C LEU A 239 -24.70 -9.51 -9.62
N GLN A 240 -25.42 -8.81 -8.73
CA GLN A 240 -26.40 -7.79 -9.12
C GLN A 240 -25.75 -6.67 -9.91
N MET A 241 -24.61 -6.15 -9.43
CA MET A 241 -23.88 -5.10 -10.12
C MET A 241 -23.41 -5.53 -11.51
N LEU A 242 -22.84 -6.74 -11.64
CA LEU A 242 -22.40 -7.24 -12.94
C LEU A 242 -23.57 -7.46 -13.91
N THR A 243 -24.69 -7.98 -13.41
CA THR A 243 -25.92 -8.17 -14.20
C THR A 243 -26.45 -6.82 -14.71
N ALA A 244 -26.48 -5.80 -13.86
CA ALA A 244 -26.90 -4.46 -14.24
C ALA A 244 -26.02 -3.88 -15.35
N LYS A 245 -24.70 -4.07 -15.28
CA LYS A 245 -23.79 -3.59 -16.34
C LYS A 245 -23.91 -4.35 -17.65
N LEU A 246 -24.28 -5.62 -17.60
CA LEU A 246 -24.47 -6.43 -18.81
C LEU A 246 -25.78 -6.15 -19.53
N THR A 247 -26.73 -5.48 -18.87
CA THR A 247 -28.08 -5.17 -19.37
C THR A 247 -28.28 -3.70 -19.74
N SER A 248 -27.34 -2.83 -19.37
CA SER A 248 -27.25 -1.41 -19.80
C SER A 248 -26.52 -1.26 -21.13
#